data_AF-A0A485KKE1-F1
#
_entry.id   AF-A0A485KKE1-F1
#
_cell.length_a   1.000
_cell.length_b   1.000
_cell.length_c   1.000
_cell.angle_alpha   90.00
_cell.angle_beta   90.00
_cell.angle_gamma   90.00
#
_symmetry.space_group_name_H-M   'P 1'
#
loop_
_entity.id
_entity.type
_entity.pdbx_description
1 polymer ?
#
loop_
_entity_poly.entity_id
_entity_poly.type
_entity_poly.pdbx_seq_one_letter_code
_entity_poly.pdbx_strand_id
1 'polypeptide(L)'
;MTPCEPSKAPATLRGQSIAAIDVALLFHRPVRVLALVKHLASSVYFTFVCLLYFTVHSVDFSMVDAFAPNATLGLMVCLALLHAYGLVRTCRGDRAGRARFGCHRVASLDRILSPSSQLVLFHLVNIMCQSFQAYHISQFLVDAVLAFGFVVVVSVNCLVTPWFLLSRHKVVRQLVVPLLESILGFFLSTLFPCYVFVYPAFLYALRPRTHQYDPYFTTQLLLVTRSMIVSSPLDFTTKIVIQFSSYMSLRKLVQSMADHQNRRINQVSSNHSSALQSQCHIIAPRLTQLFQLRLRHRRIVYVACTFVWGVYILTVSIAATWHRHSCPSTCVFAMGPWWTSNCQCAYVEINCALASTNASTIGAHLAPAAIGNMVYAIDIRRCALPHGLPLTILAPFQSLFRLYITFSNMTEWHAADARLPDSLTTLYIRYSNLTSVPAVLASLPPRLVALVLEGAPAMSPIIPDTYLQAWAHVPRLSLVDVNLQTLPMALLTSPRPATQPLVLLDLHGNHLASIPPAWQPDLAQLKTIDLSANALVDGPWGMAKPGGTLEMSSNPIAVVPSTVDPTLLTKRLVVLDDTPYCSSGGTMACEPKCARLCEAKLIGDRRCDWPCYTAACNFDGGDCDTFGFG
;
A
#
# COMPACT_ATOMS: atom_id res chain seq x y z
N MET A 1 5.22 -68.59 -53.41
CA MET A 1 4.64 -67.24 -53.57
C MET A 1 3.65 -67.05 -52.43
N THR A 2 4.03 -66.23 -51.45
CA THR A 2 3.27 -65.91 -50.25
C THR A 2 2.07 -65.01 -50.57
N PRO A 3 0.90 -65.21 -49.95
CA PRO A 3 -0.21 -64.29 -50.07
C PRO A 3 -0.01 -63.07 -49.16
N CYS A 4 -0.22 -61.87 -49.71
CA CYS A 4 -0.28 -60.61 -48.96
C CYS A 4 -1.54 -60.55 -48.09
N GLU A 5 -1.35 -60.36 -46.78
CA GLU A 5 -2.39 -59.90 -45.85
C GLU A 5 -2.79 -58.43 -46.14
N PRO A 6 -4.08 -58.06 -45.94
CA PRO A 6 -4.49 -56.67 -45.99
C PRO A 6 -4.08 -55.92 -44.71
N SER A 7 -3.28 -54.88 -44.92
CA SER A 7 -2.94 -53.83 -43.96
C SER A 7 -4.17 -53.25 -43.24
N LYS A 8 -4.23 -53.43 -41.91
CA LYS A 8 -5.11 -52.67 -41.02
C LYS A 8 -4.62 -51.22 -40.95
N ALA A 9 -5.37 -50.31 -41.56
CA ALA A 9 -5.13 -48.87 -41.47
C ALA A 9 -5.46 -48.31 -40.06
N PRO A 10 -4.62 -47.43 -39.46
CA PRO A 10 -4.88 -46.78 -38.18
C PRO A 10 -5.68 -45.47 -38.39
N ALA A 11 -7.00 -45.58 -38.62
CA ALA A 11 -7.85 -44.40 -38.86
C ALA A 11 -8.20 -43.58 -37.59
N THR A 12 -7.98 -44.13 -36.38
CA THR A 12 -8.44 -43.52 -35.11
C THR A 12 -7.46 -42.50 -34.49
N LEU A 13 -6.16 -42.60 -34.78
CA LEU A 13 -5.14 -41.67 -34.27
C LEU A 13 -5.09 -40.34 -35.05
N ARG A 14 -5.43 -40.35 -36.34
CA ARG A 14 -5.37 -39.17 -37.22
C ARG A 14 -6.46 -38.15 -36.88
N GLY A 15 -7.67 -38.61 -36.53
CA GLY A 15 -8.79 -37.75 -36.15
C GLY A 15 -8.61 -37.00 -34.82
N GLN A 16 -7.93 -37.62 -33.84
CA GLN A 16 -7.64 -36.99 -32.53
C GLN A 16 -6.61 -35.86 -32.64
N SER A 17 -5.69 -35.95 -33.61
CA SER A 17 -4.66 -34.92 -33.87
C SER A 17 -5.26 -33.64 -34.47
N ILE A 18 -6.27 -33.77 -35.35
CA ILE A 18 -6.91 -32.63 -36.01
C ILE A 18 -7.79 -31.85 -35.03
N ALA A 19 -8.61 -32.53 -34.23
CA ALA A 19 -9.46 -31.88 -33.23
C ALA A 19 -8.64 -31.06 -32.21
N ALA A 20 -7.47 -31.56 -31.82
CA ALA A 20 -6.52 -30.86 -30.96
C ALA A 20 -5.97 -29.57 -31.59
N ILE A 21 -5.70 -29.58 -32.89
CA ILE A 21 -5.21 -28.42 -33.65
C ILE A 21 -6.31 -27.37 -33.80
N ASP A 22 -7.53 -27.79 -34.10
CA ASP A 22 -8.67 -26.87 -34.25
C ASP A 22 -9.02 -26.17 -32.93
N VAL A 23 -8.96 -26.89 -31.80
CA VAL A 23 -9.13 -26.29 -30.47
C VAL A 23 -8.01 -25.29 -30.16
N ALA A 24 -6.75 -25.63 -30.45
CA ALA A 24 -5.63 -24.70 -30.23
C ALA A 24 -5.77 -23.40 -31.03
N LEU A 25 -6.35 -23.47 -32.23
CA LEU A 25 -6.62 -22.29 -33.06
C LEU A 25 -7.77 -21.43 -32.54
N LEU A 26 -8.80 -22.05 -31.97
CA LEU A 26 -9.89 -21.33 -31.33
C LEU A 26 -9.37 -20.44 -30.19
N PHE A 27 -8.42 -20.95 -29.41
CA PHE A 27 -7.78 -20.21 -28.32
C PHE A 27 -6.71 -19.20 -28.77
N HIS A 28 -6.27 -19.23 -30.03
CA HIS A 28 -5.15 -18.42 -30.50
C HIS A 28 -5.38 -16.90 -30.34
N ARG A 29 -6.53 -16.39 -30.81
CA ARG A 29 -6.85 -14.95 -30.69
C ARG A 29 -7.07 -14.53 -29.23
N PRO A 30 -7.93 -15.22 -28.44
CA PRO A 30 -8.14 -14.87 -27.02
C PRO A 30 -6.84 -14.87 -26.20
N VAL A 31 -5.99 -15.87 -26.37
CA VAL A 31 -4.72 -15.95 -25.63
C VAL A 31 -3.76 -14.84 -26.06
N ARG A 32 -3.72 -14.47 -27.34
CA ARG A 32 -2.90 -13.34 -27.78
C ARG A 32 -3.38 -12.02 -27.17
N VAL A 33 -4.70 -11.78 -27.12
CA VAL A 33 -5.26 -10.60 -26.45
C VAL A 33 -4.94 -10.62 -24.96
N LEU A 34 -5.16 -11.74 -24.28
CA LEU A 34 -4.80 -11.91 -22.87
C LEU A 34 -3.31 -11.63 -22.64
N ALA A 35 -2.43 -12.13 -23.50
CA ALA A 35 -1.00 -11.89 -23.41
C ALA A 35 -0.64 -10.41 -23.55
N LEU A 36 -1.24 -9.70 -24.51
CA LEU A 36 -1.02 -8.26 -24.70
C LEU A 36 -1.50 -7.47 -23.48
N VAL A 37 -2.74 -7.69 -23.04
CA VAL A 37 -3.34 -7.00 -21.89
C VAL A 37 -2.53 -7.26 -20.62
N LYS A 38 -2.19 -8.52 -20.35
CA LYS A 38 -1.41 -8.90 -19.17
C LYS A 38 -0.01 -8.31 -19.18
N HIS A 39 0.71 -8.39 -20.30
CA HIS A 39 2.06 -7.83 -20.37
C HIS A 39 2.04 -6.30 -20.23
N LEU A 40 1.08 -5.62 -20.87
CA LEU A 40 0.93 -4.17 -20.74
C LEU A 40 0.60 -3.77 -19.31
N ALA A 41 -0.47 -4.33 -18.72
CA ALA A 41 -0.92 -3.99 -17.38
C ALA A 41 0.14 -4.28 -16.31
N SER A 42 0.76 -5.46 -16.34
CA SER A 42 1.84 -5.79 -15.40
C SER A 42 3.08 -4.91 -15.60
N SER A 43 3.43 -4.55 -16.85
CA SER A 43 4.55 -3.63 -17.09
C SER A 43 4.29 -2.25 -16.50
N VAL A 44 3.08 -1.71 -16.70
CA VAL A 44 2.68 -0.41 -16.11
C VAL A 44 2.69 -0.49 -14.58
N TYR A 45 2.11 -1.55 -14.02
CA TYR A 45 2.08 -1.80 -12.58
C TYR A 45 3.49 -1.81 -11.96
N PHE A 46 4.40 -2.63 -12.50
CA PHE A 46 5.75 -2.72 -11.93
C PHE A 46 6.55 -1.43 -12.12
N THR A 47 6.39 -0.73 -13.24
CA THR A 47 7.01 0.60 -13.43
C THR A 47 6.49 1.60 -12.39
N PHE A 48 5.18 1.63 -12.13
CA PHE A 48 4.62 2.50 -11.11
C PHE A 48 5.15 2.15 -9.71
N VAL A 49 5.19 0.87 -9.35
CA VAL A 49 5.78 0.42 -8.08
C VAL A 49 7.26 0.81 -8.00
N CYS A 50 8.04 0.70 -9.08
CA CYS A 50 9.42 1.20 -9.11
C CYS A 50 9.49 2.70 -8.82
N LEU A 51 8.64 3.50 -9.47
CA LEU A 51 8.58 4.95 -9.24
C LEU A 51 8.25 5.28 -7.78
N LEU A 52 7.31 4.55 -7.16
CA LEU A 52 7.05 4.69 -5.73
C LEU A 52 8.30 4.39 -4.90
N TYR A 53 8.96 3.26 -5.14
CA TYR A 53 10.18 2.91 -4.39
C TYR A 53 11.35 3.89 -4.62
N PHE A 54 11.41 4.56 -5.77
CA PHE A 54 12.41 5.59 -6.05
C PHE A 54 12.09 6.96 -5.41
N THR A 55 10.81 7.26 -5.20
CA THR A 55 10.37 8.59 -4.72
C THR A 55 10.11 8.67 -3.23
N VAL A 56 9.89 7.53 -2.57
CA VAL A 56 9.63 7.41 -1.12
C VAL A 56 10.93 7.62 -0.33
N HIS A 57 10.88 8.44 0.72
CA HIS A 57 12.03 8.73 1.58
C HIS A 57 12.33 7.55 2.53
N SER A 58 13.56 7.43 3.03
CA SER A 58 13.98 6.40 3.99
C SER A 58 13.10 6.32 5.25
N VAL A 59 12.61 7.48 5.69
CA VAL A 59 11.72 7.63 6.84
C VAL A 59 10.36 7.00 6.57
N ASP A 60 9.81 7.20 5.37
CA ASP A 60 8.53 6.64 4.96
C ASP A 60 8.61 5.11 4.75
N PHE A 61 9.77 4.58 4.33
CA PHE A 61 10.00 3.13 4.30
C PHE A 61 10.00 2.48 5.68
N SER A 62 10.48 3.20 6.68
CA SER A 62 10.47 2.75 8.08
C SER A 62 9.03 2.69 8.62
N MET A 63 8.15 3.58 8.16
CA MET A 63 6.73 3.59 8.55
C MET A 63 5.95 2.34 8.07
N VAL A 64 6.39 1.71 6.99
CA VAL A 64 5.70 0.57 6.35
C VAL A 64 6.40 -0.76 6.58
N ASP A 65 7.40 -0.80 7.49
CA ASP A 65 8.21 -1.98 7.81
C ASP A 65 8.79 -2.66 6.54
N ALA A 66 9.29 -1.86 5.59
CA ALA A 66 9.79 -2.38 4.32
C ALA A 66 11.06 -3.23 4.50
N PHE A 67 11.02 -4.48 4.04
CA PHE A 67 12.16 -5.38 4.01
C PHE A 67 12.95 -5.25 2.70
N ALA A 68 14.27 -5.03 2.84
CA ALA A 68 15.23 -4.96 1.73
C ALA A 68 14.74 -4.15 0.50
N PRO A 69 14.42 -2.85 0.68
CA PRO A 69 13.77 -2.04 -0.37
C PRO A 69 14.57 -1.99 -1.67
N ASN A 70 15.91 -1.94 -1.61
CA ASN A 70 16.78 -1.93 -2.78
C ASN A 70 16.71 -3.25 -3.58
N ALA A 71 16.68 -4.39 -2.88
CA ALA A 71 16.58 -5.71 -3.52
C ALA A 71 15.20 -5.89 -4.16
N THR A 72 14.14 -5.46 -3.45
CA THR A 72 12.77 -5.44 -3.97
C THR A 72 12.68 -4.56 -5.22
N LEU A 73 13.24 -3.35 -5.19
CA LEU A 73 13.28 -2.44 -6.34
C LEU A 73 13.97 -3.06 -7.55
N GLY A 74 15.18 -3.61 -7.38
CA GLY A 74 15.92 -4.27 -8.47
C GLY A 74 15.12 -5.41 -9.10
N LEU A 75 14.32 -6.13 -8.32
CA LEU A 75 13.46 -7.18 -8.82
C LEU A 75 12.20 -6.67 -9.53
N MET A 76 11.56 -5.62 -9.01
CA MET A 76 10.42 -4.98 -9.68
C MET A 76 10.85 -4.42 -11.04
N VAL A 77 12.06 -3.85 -11.15
CA VAL A 77 12.66 -3.42 -12.44
C VAL A 77 12.84 -4.62 -13.36
N CYS A 78 13.41 -5.73 -12.88
CA CYS A 78 13.55 -6.95 -13.66
C CYS A 78 12.20 -7.46 -14.18
N LEU A 79 11.16 -7.47 -13.35
CA LEU A 79 9.81 -7.89 -13.73
C LEU A 79 9.18 -6.94 -14.76
N ALA A 80 9.35 -5.62 -14.62
CA ALA A 80 8.90 -4.64 -15.60
C ALA A 80 9.52 -4.90 -16.97
N LEU A 81 10.86 -5.06 -17.03
CA LEU A 81 11.59 -5.37 -18.26
C LEU A 81 11.17 -6.71 -18.87
N LEU A 82 10.92 -7.72 -18.03
CA LEU A 82 10.49 -9.05 -18.47
C LEU A 82 9.10 -9.00 -19.14
N HIS A 83 8.16 -8.23 -18.58
CA HIS A 83 6.85 -8.03 -19.18
C HIS A 83 6.92 -7.16 -20.44
N ALA A 84 7.75 -6.12 -20.46
CA ALA A 84 7.99 -5.32 -21.68
C ALA A 84 8.57 -6.17 -22.83
N TYR A 85 9.55 -7.04 -22.53
CA TYR A 85 10.07 -8.01 -23.49
C TYR A 85 8.98 -8.97 -23.99
N GLY A 86 8.16 -9.48 -23.08
CA GLY A 86 7.01 -10.34 -23.41
C GLY A 86 6.00 -9.66 -24.33
N LEU A 87 5.73 -8.36 -24.11
CA LEU A 87 4.86 -7.53 -24.93
C LEU A 87 5.41 -7.39 -26.35
N VAL A 88 6.67 -6.95 -26.48
CA VAL A 88 7.34 -6.78 -27.79
C VAL A 88 7.32 -8.07 -28.60
N ARG A 89 7.58 -9.21 -27.96
CA ARG A 89 7.56 -10.51 -28.62
C ARG A 89 6.17 -10.94 -29.07
N THR A 90 5.14 -10.65 -28.28
CA THR A 90 3.73 -10.93 -28.63
C THR A 90 3.25 -10.05 -29.79
N CYS A 91 3.70 -8.79 -29.84
CA CYS A 91 3.44 -7.86 -30.95
C CYS A 91 4.13 -8.29 -32.25
N ARG A 92 5.43 -8.61 -32.20
CA ARG A 92 6.22 -9.08 -33.36
C ARG A 92 5.79 -10.44 -33.91
N GLY A 93 4.91 -11.14 -33.18
CA GLY A 93 4.25 -12.36 -33.64
C GLY A 93 5.23 -13.47 -33.97
N ASP A 94 6.08 -13.88 -33.01
CA ASP A 94 6.95 -15.08 -32.99
C ASP A 94 7.60 -15.56 -34.31
N ARG A 95 7.70 -14.70 -35.35
CA ARG A 95 8.42 -14.94 -36.62
C ARG A 95 9.92 -14.80 -36.46
N ALA A 96 10.39 -14.19 -35.37
CA ALA A 96 11.80 -14.18 -35.00
C ALA A 96 12.17 -15.60 -34.55
N GLY A 97 12.94 -16.28 -35.40
CA GLY A 97 13.35 -17.67 -35.27
C GLY A 97 13.82 -18.04 -33.87
N ARG A 98 13.67 -19.33 -33.53
CA ARG A 98 14.03 -20.02 -32.26
C ARG A 98 15.18 -19.36 -31.48
N ALA A 99 14.95 -18.21 -30.87
CA ALA A 99 15.74 -17.76 -29.75
C ALA A 99 15.26 -18.63 -28.59
N ARG A 100 15.87 -19.81 -28.49
CA ARG A 100 15.99 -20.54 -27.23
C ARG A 100 16.67 -19.54 -26.31
N PHE A 101 15.88 -18.72 -25.60
CA PHE A 101 16.36 -18.15 -24.36
C PHE A 101 16.69 -19.37 -23.52
N GLY A 102 17.98 -19.68 -23.47
CA GLY A 102 18.52 -20.84 -22.82
C GLY A 102 18.17 -20.77 -21.36
N CYS A 103 17.05 -21.38 -20.98
CA CYS A 103 16.91 -21.86 -19.63
C CYS A 103 17.82 -23.09 -19.52
N HIS A 104 19.13 -22.86 -19.48
CA HIS A 104 20.11 -23.87 -19.09
C HIS A 104 19.81 -24.46 -17.68
N ARG A 105 18.89 -23.85 -16.92
CA ARG A 105 18.46 -24.28 -15.58
C ARG A 105 17.28 -25.25 -15.52
N VAL A 106 16.55 -25.56 -16.61
CA VAL A 106 15.47 -26.57 -16.56
C VAL A 106 15.92 -27.95 -17.06
N ALA A 107 17.09 -28.04 -17.70
CA ALA A 107 17.70 -29.31 -18.10
C ALA A 107 18.06 -30.24 -16.93
N SER A 108 18.09 -29.75 -15.69
CA SER A 108 18.29 -30.54 -14.46
C SER A 108 16.97 -31.10 -13.92
N LEU A 109 15.89 -30.32 -13.90
CA LEU A 109 14.55 -30.79 -13.49
C LEU A 109 13.95 -31.80 -14.47
N ASP A 110 14.23 -31.65 -15.76
CA ASP A 110 13.82 -32.60 -16.79
C ASP A 110 14.50 -33.97 -16.65
N ARG A 111 15.67 -34.03 -15.98
CA ARG A 111 16.35 -35.31 -15.64
C ARG A 111 15.71 -36.03 -14.46
N ILE A 112 15.05 -35.30 -13.56
CA ILE A 112 14.60 -35.82 -12.24
C ILE A 112 13.08 -36.03 -12.21
N LEU A 113 12.29 -35.17 -12.85
CA LEU A 113 10.83 -35.17 -12.76
C LEU A 113 10.17 -35.25 -14.14
N SER A 114 9.14 -36.09 -14.25
CA SER A 114 8.31 -36.15 -15.45
C SER A 114 7.59 -34.81 -15.71
N PRO A 115 7.33 -34.40 -16.97
CA PRO A 115 6.68 -33.12 -17.28
C PRO A 115 5.32 -32.90 -16.61
N SER A 116 4.59 -33.98 -16.31
CA SER A 116 3.33 -33.88 -15.57
C SER A 116 3.54 -33.68 -14.07
N SER A 117 4.59 -34.28 -13.50
CA SER A 117 4.94 -34.08 -12.09
C SER A 117 5.44 -32.66 -11.85
N GLN A 118 6.15 -32.08 -12.83
CA GLN A 118 6.57 -30.68 -12.79
C GLN A 118 5.37 -29.72 -12.75
N LEU A 119 4.32 -29.98 -13.54
CA LEU A 119 3.09 -29.17 -13.53
C LEU A 119 2.39 -29.20 -12.17
N VAL A 120 2.30 -30.39 -11.56
CA VAL A 120 1.74 -30.59 -10.22
C VAL A 120 2.56 -29.84 -9.17
N LEU A 121 3.89 -29.97 -9.20
CA LEU A 121 4.79 -29.29 -8.27
C LEU A 121 4.68 -27.76 -8.37
N PHE A 122 4.65 -27.23 -9.59
CA PHE A 122 4.52 -25.80 -9.83
C PHE A 122 3.19 -25.25 -9.33
N HIS A 123 2.09 -25.96 -9.61
CA HIS A 123 0.76 -25.62 -9.11
C HIS A 123 0.70 -25.66 -7.57
N LEU A 124 1.30 -26.69 -6.95
CA LEU A 124 1.38 -26.81 -5.49
C LEU A 124 2.09 -25.61 -4.88
N VAL A 125 3.28 -25.27 -5.38
CA VAL A 125 4.06 -24.12 -4.89
C VAL A 125 3.27 -22.83 -5.06
N ASN A 126 2.60 -22.64 -6.19
CA ASN A 126 1.79 -21.44 -6.44
C ASN A 126 0.62 -21.33 -5.45
N ILE A 127 -0.13 -22.42 -5.20
CA ILE A 127 -1.22 -22.44 -4.21
C ILE A 127 -0.70 -22.12 -2.81
N MET A 128 0.43 -22.69 -2.40
CA MET A 128 1.00 -22.41 -1.08
C MET A 128 1.36 -20.93 -0.92
N CYS A 129 2.00 -20.33 -1.94
CA CYS A 129 2.31 -18.90 -1.92
C CYS A 129 1.05 -18.03 -1.94
N GLN A 130 0.06 -18.36 -2.77
CA GLN A 130 -1.22 -17.63 -2.84
C GLN A 130 -2.03 -17.73 -1.55
N SER A 131 -2.03 -18.90 -0.90
CA SER A 131 -2.70 -19.12 0.38
C SER A 131 -2.03 -18.34 1.50
N PHE A 132 -0.69 -18.28 1.51
CA PHE A 132 0.05 -17.42 2.43
C PHE A 132 -0.31 -15.94 2.23
N GLN A 133 -0.36 -15.46 0.98
CA GLN A 133 -0.73 -14.08 0.68
C GLN A 133 -2.19 -13.78 1.06
N ALA A 134 -3.09 -14.73 0.87
CA ALA A 134 -4.48 -14.61 1.32
C ALA A 134 -4.59 -14.46 2.85
N TYR A 135 -3.85 -15.29 3.60
CA TYR A 135 -3.72 -15.15 5.05
C TYR A 135 -3.11 -13.79 5.43
N HIS A 136 -2.03 -13.38 4.78
CA HIS A 136 -1.37 -12.10 5.06
C HIS A 136 -2.32 -10.92 4.84
N ILE A 137 -3.06 -10.90 3.73
CA ILE A 137 -4.07 -9.87 3.43
C ILE A 137 -5.14 -9.82 4.53
N SER A 138 -5.58 -10.96 5.08
CA SER A 138 -6.57 -10.99 6.17
C SER A 138 -6.13 -10.26 7.45
N GLN A 139 -4.82 -10.08 7.65
CA GLN A 139 -4.25 -9.42 8.82
C GLN A 139 -4.16 -7.89 8.68
N PHE A 140 -4.32 -7.34 7.47
CA PHE A 140 -4.09 -5.91 7.20
C PHE A 140 -5.24 -5.23 6.46
N LEU A 141 -5.95 -5.96 5.58
CA LEU A 141 -6.99 -5.37 4.76
C LEU A 141 -8.28 -5.20 5.58
N VAL A 142 -8.70 -3.95 5.76
CA VAL A 142 -9.92 -3.60 6.53
C VAL A 142 -11.21 -3.80 5.72
N ASP A 143 -11.12 -3.84 4.39
CA ASP A 143 -12.26 -4.20 3.54
C ASP A 143 -12.38 -5.73 3.47
N ALA A 144 -13.32 -6.26 4.25
CA ALA A 144 -13.54 -7.70 4.36
C ALA A 144 -14.06 -8.33 3.05
N VAL A 145 -14.74 -7.56 2.19
CA VAL A 145 -15.28 -8.05 0.91
C VAL A 145 -14.15 -8.21 -0.10
N LEU A 146 -13.24 -7.24 -0.16
CA LEU A 146 -12.04 -7.33 -1.01
C LEU A 146 -11.11 -8.44 -0.53
N ALA A 147 -10.90 -8.58 0.79
CA ALA A 147 -10.13 -9.68 1.36
C ALA A 147 -10.74 -11.04 0.99
N PHE A 148 -12.06 -11.18 1.14
CA PHE A 148 -12.78 -12.39 0.75
C PHE A 148 -12.65 -12.67 -0.75
N GLY A 149 -12.81 -11.65 -1.60
CA GLY A 149 -12.67 -11.76 -3.05
C GLY A 149 -11.30 -12.31 -3.47
N PHE A 150 -10.22 -11.92 -2.79
CA PHE A 150 -8.90 -12.50 -3.00
C PHE A 150 -8.90 -14.01 -2.70
N VAL A 151 -9.44 -14.42 -1.54
CA VAL A 151 -9.53 -15.84 -1.14
C VAL A 151 -10.39 -16.65 -2.11
N VAL A 152 -11.48 -16.10 -2.63
CA VAL A 152 -12.32 -16.77 -3.63
C VAL A 152 -11.50 -17.14 -4.85
N VAL A 153 -10.66 -16.23 -5.36
CA VAL A 153 -9.82 -16.51 -6.54
C VAL A 153 -8.77 -17.59 -6.24
N VAL A 154 -8.15 -17.57 -5.06
CA VAL A 154 -7.23 -18.64 -4.61
C VAL A 154 -7.97 -19.99 -4.49
N SER A 155 -9.17 -19.98 -3.92
CA SER A 155 -10.01 -21.16 -3.74
C SER A 155 -10.44 -21.74 -5.09
N VAL A 156 -10.84 -20.91 -6.04
CA VAL A 156 -11.13 -21.32 -7.42
C VAL A 156 -9.91 -22.00 -8.05
N ASN A 157 -8.70 -21.47 -7.83
CA ASN A 157 -7.49 -22.11 -8.33
C ASN A 157 -7.30 -23.52 -7.74
N CYS A 158 -7.55 -23.67 -6.43
CA CYS A 158 -7.48 -24.95 -5.73
C CYS A 158 -8.55 -25.95 -6.21
N LEU A 159 -9.77 -25.47 -6.49
CA LEU A 159 -10.92 -26.31 -6.79
C LEU A 159 -11.01 -26.71 -8.26
N VAL A 160 -10.55 -25.86 -9.19
CA VAL A 160 -10.81 -26.00 -10.63
C VAL A 160 -9.57 -26.50 -11.38
N THR A 161 -8.41 -25.87 -11.18
CA THR A 161 -7.20 -26.14 -11.95
C THR A 161 -6.69 -27.60 -11.84
N PRO A 162 -6.72 -28.27 -10.67
CA PRO A 162 -6.29 -29.67 -10.52
C PRO A 162 -7.05 -30.68 -11.39
N TRP A 163 -8.33 -30.47 -11.67
CA TRP A 163 -9.12 -31.39 -12.49
C TRP A 163 -8.56 -31.51 -13.91
N PHE A 164 -8.02 -30.42 -14.45
CA PHE A 164 -7.39 -30.45 -15.77
C PHE A 164 -6.04 -31.18 -15.77
N LEU A 165 -5.38 -31.37 -14.62
CA LEU A 165 -4.19 -32.22 -14.47
C LEU A 165 -4.50 -33.72 -14.60
N LEU A 166 -5.76 -34.11 -14.32
CA LEU A 166 -6.26 -35.46 -14.51
C LEU A 166 -6.63 -35.74 -15.97
N SER A 167 -6.75 -34.74 -16.85
CA SER A 167 -7.06 -34.98 -18.26
C SER A 167 -6.05 -35.93 -18.90
N ARG A 168 -6.54 -36.90 -19.68
CA ARG A 168 -5.77 -37.88 -20.45
C ARG A 168 -4.97 -37.16 -21.55
N HIS A 169 -5.57 -36.15 -22.15
CA HIS A 169 -5.06 -35.46 -23.33
C HIS A 169 -3.99 -34.43 -22.98
N LYS A 170 -2.85 -34.49 -23.69
CA LYS A 170 -1.70 -33.61 -23.45
C LYS A 170 -2.05 -32.14 -23.74
N VAL A 171 -2.93 -31.90 -24.71
CA VAL A 171 -3.34 -30.57 -25.17
C VAL A 171 -4.08 -29.81 -24.07
N VAL A 172 -5.03 -30.44 -23.37
CA VAL A 172 -5.74 -29.83 -22.24
C VAL A 172 -4.77 -29.44 -21.13
N ARG A 173 -3.82 -30.32 -20.79
CA ARG A 173 -2.79 -30.03 -19.77
C ARG A 173 -1.82 -28.92 -20.19
N GLN A 174 -1.56 -28.74 -21.49
CA GLN A 174 -0.62 -27.74 -22.00
C GLN A 174 -1.26 -26.38 -22.32
N LEU A 175 -2.57 -26.33 -22.56
CA LEU A 175 -3.28 -25.11 -22.89
C LEU A 175 -4.14 -24.61 -21.73
N VAL A 176 -5.01 -25.46 -21.17
CA VAL A 176 -6.02 -25.02 -20.18
C VAL A 176 -5.39 -24.74 -18.81
N VAL A 177 -4.49 -25.61 -18.34
CA VAL A 177 -3.83 -25.40 -17.03
C VAL A 177 -3.02 -24.11 -17.01
N PRO A 178 -2.11 -23.84 -17.97
CA PRO A 178 -1.38 -22.58 -18.00
C PRO A 178 -2.27 -21.35 -18.24
N LEU A 179 -3.41 -21.51 -18.94
CA LEU A 179 -4.39 -20.44 -19.12
C LEU A 179 -5.03 -20.04 -17.79
N LEU A 180 -5.56 -21.02 -17.03
CA LEU A 180 -6.16 -20.77 -15.71
C LEU A 180 -5.14 -20.17 -14.75
N GLU A 181 -3.97 -20.79 -14.63
CA GLU A 181 -2.86 -20.30 -13.81
C GLU A 181 -2.44 -18.86 -14.20
N SER A 182 -2.46 -18.55 -15.50
CA SER A 182 -2.13 -17.21 -15.99
C SER A 182 -3.20 -16.19 -15.65
N ILE A 183 -4.50 -16.52 -15.78
CA ILE A 183 -5.61 -15.59 -15.49
C ILE A 183 -5.72 -15.34 -13.99
N LEU A 184 -5.79 -16.41 -13.18
CA LEU A 184 -5.93 -16.32 -11.73
C LEU A 184 -4.69 -15.68 -11.11
N GLY A 185 -3.49 -16.09 -11.57
CA GLY A 185 -2.24 -15.47 -11.16
C GLY A 185 -2.16 -13.98 -11.54
N PHE A 186 -2.66 -13.58 -12.72
CA PHE A 186 -2.68 -12.17 -13.13
C PHE A 186 -3.61 -11.32 -12.25
N PHE A 187 -4.77 -11.86 -11.89
CA PHE A 187 -5.67 -11.18 -10.97
C PHE A 187 -5.01 -10.97 -9.61
N LEU A 188 -4.52 -12.05 -8.99
CA LEU A 188 -3.96 -12.02 -7.64
C LEU A 188 -2.68 -11.19 -7.55
N SER A 189 -1.87 -11.16 -8.62
CA SER A 189 -0.54 -10.56 -8.59
C SER A 189 -0.47 -9.16 -9.19
N THR A 190 -1.41 -8.78 -10.04
CA THR A 190 -1.39 -7.47 -10.71
C THR A 190 -2.71 -6.72 -10.52
N LEU A 191 -3.84 -7.28 -10.96
CA LEU A 191 -5.09 -6.51 -10.98
C LEU A 191 -5.58 -6.14 -9.57
N PHE A 192 -5.52 -7.08 -8.63
CA PHE A 192 -5.93 -6.84 -7.26
C PHE A 192 -5.04 -5.79 -6.57
N PRO A 193 -3.69 -5.90 -6.56
CA PRO A 193 -2.83 -4.82 -6.07
C PRO A 193 -3.01 -3.48 -6.80
N CYS A 194 -3.29 -3.48 -8.11
CA CYS A 194 -3.57 -2.24 -8.84
C CYS A 194 -4.78 -1.51 -8.26
N TYR A 195 -5.87 -2.24 -8.00
CA TYR A 195 -7.09 -1.66 -7.48
C TYR A 195 -6.97 -1.25 -6.01
N VAL A 196 -6.47 -2.16 -5.16
CA VAL A 196 -6.48 -1.96 -3.71
C VAL A 196 -5.39 -0.99 -3.26
N PHE A 197 -4.23 -0.95 -3.93
CA PHE A 197 -3.08 -0.15 -3.51
C PHE A 197 -2.68 0.95 -4.49
N VAL A 198 -2.45 0.62 -5.77
CA VAL A 198 -1.94 1.61 -6.74
C VAL A 198 -2.93 2.74 -6.97
N TYR A 199 -4.22 2.43 -7.08
CA TYR A 199 -5.23 3.45 -7.28
C TYR A 199 -5.33 4.43 -6.09
N PRO A 200 -5.47 3.99 -4.82
CA PRO A 200 -5.40 4.91 -3.69
C PRO A 200 -4.06 5.66 -3.56
N ALA A 201 -2.93 4.99 -3.79
CA ALA A 201 -1.61 5.65 -3.75
C ALA A 201 -1.48 6.73 -4.84
N PHE A 202 -2.07 6.51 -6.02
CA PHE A 202 -2.11 7.48 -7.09
C PHE A 202 -3.01 8.68 -6.74
N LEU A 203 -4.17 8.45 -6.12
CA LEU A 203 -5.03 9.53 -5.62
C LEU A 203 -4.31 10.39 -4.58
N TYR A 204 -3.59 9.75 -3.64
CA TYR A 204 -2.76 10.43 -2.65
C TYR A 204 -1.68 11.29 -3.31
N ALA A 205 -0.99 10.76 -4.33
CA ALA A 205 0.04 11.49 -5.05
C ALA A 205 -0.48 12.69 -5.86
N LEU A 206 -1.70 12.59 -6.43
CA LEU A 206 -2.31 13.68 -7.20
C LEU A 206 -2.93 14.77 -6.33
N ARG A 207 -3.47 14.41 -5.15
CA ARG A 207 -4.18 15.32 -4.26
C ARG A 207 -3.66 15.19 -2.83
N PRO A 208 -2.38 15.52 -2.57
CA PRO A 208 -1.81 15.39 -1.23
C PRO A 208 -2.56 16.26 -0.21
N ARG A 209 -2.96 17.49 -0.59
CA ARG A 209 -3.70 18.41 0.30
C ARG A 209 -5.01 17.82 0.84
N THR A 210 -5.73 17.05 0.01
CA THR A 210 -7.03 16.48 0.41
C THR A 210 -6.90 15.22 1.26
N HIS A 211 -5.78 14.51 1.16
CA HIS A 211 -5.66 13.15 1.72
C HIS A 211 -4.57 13.01 2.78
N GLN A 212 -3.69 14.00 2.94
CA GLN A 212 -2.58 13.94 3.90
C GLN A 212 -3.04 13.89 5.35
N TYR A 213 -4.10 14.64 5.68
CA TYR A 213 -4.59 14.74 7.05
C TYR A 213 -5.88 13.96 7.31
N ASP A 214 -6.46 13.33 6.29
CA ASP A 214 -7.57 12.40 6.45
C ASP A 214 -7.10 11.15 7.23
N PRO A 215 -7.54 10.98 8.49
CA PRO A 215 -7.05 9.89 9.31
C PRO A 215 -7.59 8.53 8.83
N TYR A 216 -8.76 8.50 8.19
CA TYR A 216 -9.37 7.29 7.68
C TYR A 216 -8.64 6.81 6.43
N PHE A 217 -8.50 7.68 5.44
CA PHE A 217 -7.84 7.37 4.17
C PHE A 217 -6.38 6.96 4.40
N THR A 218 -5.64 7.73 5.21
CA THR A 218 -4.23 7.43 5.46
C THR A 218 -4.04 6.13 6.24
N THR A 219 -4.93 5.81 7.19
CA THR A 219 -4.85 4.54 7.92
C THR A 219 -5.11 3.36 6.99
N GLN A 220 -6.15 3.42 6.17
CA GLN A 220 -6.45 2.39 5.18
C GLN A 220 -5.29 2.22 4.19
N LEU A 221 -4.77 3.33 3.64
CA LEU A 221 -3.66 3.31 2.71
C LEU A 221 -2.41 2.69 3.34
N LEU A 222 -2.06 3.03 4.58
CA LEU A 222 -0.89 2.48 5.26
C LEU A 222 -1.02 0.98 5.55
N LEU A 223 -2.17 0.53 6.02
CA LEU A 223 -2.43 -0.89 6.26
C LEU A 223 -2.35 -1.71 4.96
N VAL A 224 -3.00 -1.21 3.90
CA VAL A 224 -2.88 -1.81 2.56
C VAL A 224 -1.44 -1.80 2.09
N THR A 225 -0.72 -0.70 2.27
CA THR A 225 0.69 -0.57 1.86
C THR A 225 1.55 -1.60 2.56
N ARG A 226 1.37 -1.82 3.87
CA ARG A 226 2.06 -2.87 4.64
C ARG A 226 1.75 -4.28 4.15
N SER A 227 0.54 -4.51 3.61
CA SER A 227 0.19 -5.79 3.00
C SER A 227 0.87 -6.02 1.64
N MET A 228 1.06 -4.95 0.86
CA MET A 228 1.54 -5.01 -0.53
C MET A 228 3.05 -4.86 -0.65
N ILE A 229 3.66 -4.01 0.17
CA ILE A 229 5.11 -3.90 0.31
C ILE A 229 5.66 -5.19 0.91
N VAL A 230 6.88 -5.53 0.51
CA VAL A 230 7.58 -6.69 1.05
C VAL A 230 7.96 -6.42 2.51
N SER A 231 7.38 -7.15 3.44
CA SER A 231 7.60 -6.97 4.90
C SER A 231 8.56 -8.01 5.51
N SER A 232 8.80 -9.13 4.83
CA SER A 232 9.63 -10.22 5.34
C SER A 232 10.27 -11.06 4.21
N PRO A 233 11.29 -11.90 4.48
CA PRO A 233 11.86 -12.81 3.48
C PRO A 233 10.85 -13.82 2.90
N LEU A 234 9.90 -14.28 3.71
CA LEU A 234 8.85 -15.20 3.26
C LEU A 234 7.85 -14.48 2.34
N ASP A 235 7.45 -13.26 2.71
CA ASP A 235 6.60 -12.41 1.89
C ASP A 235 7.27 -12.06 0.55
N PHE A 236 8.56 -11.71 0.58
CA PHE A 236 9.39 -11.52 -0.62
C PHE A 236 9.30 -12.74 -1.53
N THR A 237 9.63 -13.92 -1.01
CA THR A 237 9.68 -15.16 -1.79
C THR A 237 8.32 -15.48 -2.40
N THR A 238 7.24 -15.40 -1.62
CA THR A 238 5.90 -15.76 -2.09
C THR A 238 5.39 -14.81 -3.17
N LYS A 239 5.56 -13.49 -3.02
CA LYS A 239 5.22 -12.50 -4.05
C LYS A 239 5.96 -12.78 -5.35
N ILE A 240 7.26 -13.06 -5.29
CA ILE A 240 8.09 -13.33 -6.47
C ILE A 240 7.64 -14.59 -7.19
N VAL A 241 7.42 -15.66 -6.43
CA VAL A 241 7.00 -16.95 -6.98
C VAL A 241 5.68 -16.79 -7.72
N ILE A 242 4.70 -16.07 -7.16
CA ILE A 242 3.42 -15.82 -7.81
C ILE A 242 3.61 -15.05 -9.13
N GLN A 243 4.40 -13.96 -9.12
CA GLN A 243 4.64 -13.13 -10.31
C GLN A 243 5.36 -13.91 -11.41
N PHE A 244 6.47 -14.56 -11.06
CA PHE A 244 7.26 -15.33 -12.01
C PHE A 244 6.46 -16.51 -12.56
N SER A 245 5.67 -17.18 -11.70
CA SER A 245 4.84 -18.30 -12.10
C SER A 245 3.76 -17.87 -13.09
N SER A 246 3.10 -16.75 -12.79
CA SER A 246 2.11 -16.12 -13.66
C SER A 246 2.68 -15.75 -15.03
N TYR A 247 3.90 -15.19 -15.08
CA TYR A 247 4.59 -14.88 -16.34
C TYR A 247 4.98 -16.16 -17.11
N MET A 248 5.57 -17.15 -16.44
CA MET A 248 5.97 -18.43 -17.05
C MET A 248 4.78 -19.19 -17.65
N SER A 249 3.64 -19.22 -16.96
CA SER A 249 2.41 -19.85 -17.45
C SER A 249 1.92 -19.21 -18.74
N LEU A 250 1.92 -17.87 -18.83
CA LEU A 250 1.56 -17.17 -20.06
C LEU A 250 2.54 -17.47 -21.21
N ARG A 251 3.85 -17.44 -20.94
CA ARG A 251 4.87 -17.70 -21.96
C ARG A 251 4.79 -19.13 -22.50
N LYS A 252 4.62 -20.12 -21.62
CA LYS A 252 4.38 -21.52 -22.00
C LYS A 252 3.12 -21.66 -22.87
N LEU A 253 2.06 -20.95 -22.52
CA LEU A 253 0.81 -20.94 -23.27
C LEU A 253 1.00 -20.39 -24.69
N VAL A 254 1.62 -19.20 -24.82
CA VAL A 254 1.90 -18.57 -26.12
C VAL A 254 2.79 -19.46 -26.99
N GLN A 255 3.85 -20.05 -26.42
CA GLN A 255 4.73 -20.98 -27.12
C GLN A 255 4.00 -22.25 -27.58
N SER A 256 3.17 -22.84 -26.72
CA SER A 256 2.38 -24.02 -27.06
C SER A 256 1.44 -23.76 -28.23
N MET A 257 0.84 -22.56 -28.29
CA MET A 257 0.00 -22.19 -29.43
C MET A 257 0.78 -21.98 -30.72
N ALA A 258 1.93 -21.33 -30.66
CA ALA A 258 2.79 -21.12 -31.83
C ALA A 258 3.25 -22.46 -32.44
N ASP A 259 3.61 -23.43 -31.59
CA ASP A 259 3.96 -24.78 -32.01
C ASP A 259 2.78 -25.50 -32.70
N HIS A 260 1.56 -25.37 -32.18
CA HIS A 260 0.37 -25.94 -32.80
C HIS A 260 0.01 -25.29 -34.14
N GLN A 261 0.15 -23.96 -34.24
CA GLN A 261 -0.06 -23.24 -35.49
C GLN A 261 0.94 -23.65 -36.57
N ASN A 262 2.23 -23.74 -36.23
CA ASN A 262 3.27 -24.19 -37.15
C ASN A 262 3.05 -25.63 -37.63
N ARG A 263 2.58 -26.52 -36.75
CA ARG A 263 2.22 -27.90 -37.13
C ARG A 263 1.07 -27.94 -38.13
N ARG A 264 0.05 -27.08 -38.00
CA ARG A 264 -1.05 -27.00 -38.98
C ARG A 264 -0.56 -26.49 -40.32
N ILE A 265 0.25 -25.44 -40.35
CA ILE A 265 0.81 -24.89 -41.58
C ILE A 265 1.60 -25.98 -42.32
N ASN A 266 2.46 -26.70 -41.61
CA ASN A 266 3.24 -27.80 -42.19
C ASN A 266 2.34 -28.96 -42.71
N GLN A 267 1.24 -29.28 -42.03
CA GLN A 267 0.29 -30.31 -42.47
C GLN A 267 -0.56 -29.90 -43.68
N VAL A 268 -0.93 -28.62 -43.79
CA VAL A 268 -1.66 -28.10 -44.96
C VAL A 268 -0.73 -28.03 -46.17
N SER A 269 0.53 -27.60 -45.98
CA SER A 269 1.53 -27.60 -47.06
C SER A 269 1.93 -29.01 -47.51
N SER A 270 1.84 -30.05 -46.66
CA SER A 270 2.09 -31.44 -47.06
C SER A 270 0.91 -32.11 -47.76
N ASN A 271 -0.31 -31.60 -47.60
CA ASN A 271 -1.53 -32.15 -48.18
C ASN A 271 -2.06 -31.24 -49.30
N HIS A 272 -1.23 -30.99 -50.33
CA HIS A 272 -1.72 -30.46 -51.60
C HIS A 272 -2.33 -31.59 -52.44
N SER A 273 -3.45 -32.14 -52.00
CA SER A 273 -4.41 -32.86 -52.85
C SER A 273 -5.74 -33.02 -52.12
N SER A 274 -6.80 -32.50 -52.75
CA SER A 274 -8.23 -32.76 -52.48
C SER A 274 -8.78 -32.44 -51.08
N ALA A 275 -9.45 -31.30 -50.95
CA ALA A 275 -10.91 -31.22 -50.80
C ALA A 275 -11.31 -29.92 -50.06
N LEU A 276 -11.78 -28.94 -50.84
CA LEU A 276 -12.73 -27.94 -50.35
C LEU A 276 -14.04 -28.65 -50.05
N GLN A 277 -14.34 -28.94 -48.79
CA GLN A 277 -15.73 -29.09 -48.37
C GLN A 277 -15.93 -28.85 -46.88
N SER A 278 -16.60 -27.72 -46.60
CA SER A 278 -17.53 -27.45 -45.51
C SER A 278 -17.39 -28.28 -44.23
N GLN A 279 -16.81 -27.70 -43.18
CA GLN A 279 -16.98 -28.17 -41.80
C GLN A 279 -17.23 -26.99 -40.86
N CYS A 280 -18.49 -26.53 -40.81
CA CYS A 280 -18.95 -25.58 -39.79
C CYS A 280 -19.95 -26.17 -38.79
N HIS A 281 -20.26 -27.48 -38.83
CA HIS A 281 -21.32 -28.06 -37.98
C HIS A 281 -20.92 -29.18 -36.99
N ILE A 282 -19.63 -29.43 -36.75
CA ILE A 282 -19.20 -30.52 -35.84
C ILE A 282 -18.07 -30.10 -34.89
N ILE A 283 -18.32 -29.13 -34.00
CA ILE A 283 -17.34 -28.74 -32.96
C ILE A 283 -17.77 -29.27 -31.58
N ALA A 284 -19.06 -29.30 -31.27
CA ALA A 284 -19.58 -29.68 -29.95
C ALA A 284 -19.29 -31.14 -29.53
N PRO A 285 -19.51 -32.19 -30.35
CA PRO A 285 -19.30 -33.58 -29.91
C PRO A 285 -17.81 -34.01 -29.86
N ARG A 286 -16.87 -33.19 -30.34
CA ARG A 286 -15.42 -33.47 -30.31
C ARG A 286 -14.72 -32.95 -29.04
N LEU A 287 -15.25 -31.89 -28.42
CA LEU A 287 -14.70 -31.31 -27.20
C LEU A 287 -14.86 -32.24 -25.99
N THR A 288 -15.99 -32.94 -25.85
CA THR A 288 -16.22 -33.92 -24.77
C THR A 288 -15.23 -35.10 -24.81
N GLN A 289 -14.79 -35.52 -26.00
CA GLN A 289 -13.75 -36.55 -26.14
C GLN A 289 -12.35 -36.08 -25.67
N LEU A 290 -12.08 -34.78 -25.64
CA LEU A 290 -10.82 -34.18 -25.18
C LEU A 290 -10.75 -34.03 -23.64
N PHE A 291 -11.87 -34.17 -22.94
CA PHE A 291 -11.93 -34.10 -21.47
C PHE A 291 -12.03 -35.48 -20.80
N GLN A 292 -11.54 -36.54 -21.44
CA GLN A 292 -11.40 -37.85 -20.78
C GLN A 292 -10.36 -37.78 -19.64
N LEU A 293 -10.71 -38.26 -18.45
CA LEU A 293 -9.82 -38.28 -17.28
C LEU A 293 -8.97 -39.55 -17.26
N ARG A 294 -7.70 -39.43 -16.87
CA ARG A 294 -6.79 -40.55 -16.58
C ARG A 294 -6.47 -40.57 -15.09
N LEU A 295 -7.21 -41.42 -14.39
CA LEU A 295 -7.16 -41.62 -12.95
C LEU A 295 -5.87 -42.37 -12.55
N ARG A 296 -4.80 -41.63 -12.26
CA ARG A 296 -3.60 -42.17 -11.60
C ARG A 296 -3.66 -41.86 -10.12
N HIS A 297 -3.49 -42.87 -9.26
CA HIS A 297 -3.65 -42.76 -7.81
C HIS A 297 -2.96 -41.51 -7.21
N ARG A 298 -1.67 -41.28 -7.49
CA ARG A 298 -0.93 -40.09 -7.01
C ARG A 298 -1.54 -38.74 -7.40
N ARG A 299 -2.16 -38.63 -8.57
CA ARG A 299 -2.80 -37.37 -9.02
C ARG A 299 -4.19 -37.19 -8.44
N ILE A 300 -4.91 -38.28 -8.21
CA ILE A 300 -6.21 -38.24 -7.54
C ILE A 300 -6.02 -37.76 -6.11
N VAL A 301 -5.03 -38.32 -5.40
CA VAL A 301 -4.65 -37.86 -4.06
C VAL A 301 -4.34 -36.36 -4.07
N TYR A 302 -3.54 -35.89 -5.03
CA TYR A 302 -3.25 -34.46 -5.17
C TYR A 302 -4.50 -33.59 -5.39
N VAL A 303 -5.40 -33.98 -6.30
CA VAL A 303 -6.65 -33.28 -6.57
C VAL A 303 -7.54 -33.27 -5.34
N ALA A 304 -7.65 -34.38 -4.62
CA ALA A 304 -8.41 -34.46 -3.38
C ALA A 304 -7.82 -33.52 -2.31
N CYS A 305 -6.51 -33.52 -2.10
CA CYS A 305 -5.87 -32.63 -1.12
C CYS A 305 -6.06 -31.15 -1.48
N THR A 306 -5.90 -30.77 -2.74
CA THR A 306 -6.08 -29.38 -3.19
C THR A 306 -7.54 -28.94 -3.14
N PHE A 307 -8.48 -29.85 -3.45
CA PHE A 307 -9.90 -29.58 -3.29
C PHE A 307 -10.27 -29.33 -1.82
N VAL A 308 -9.85 -30.23 -0.91
CA VAL A 308 -10.07 -30.08 0.53
C VAL A 308 -9.45 -28.77 1.03
N TRP A 309 -8.25 -28.43 0.58
CA TRP A 309 -7.58 -27.17 0.93
C TRP A 309 -8.37 -25.94 0.45
N GLY A 310 -8.87 -25.97 -0.80
CA GLY A 310 -9.67 -24.89 -1.37
C GLY A 310 -10.99 -24.66 -0.61
N VAL A 311 -11.68 -25.75 -0.24
CA VAL A 311 -12.87 -25.66 0.61
C VAL A 311 -12.50 -25.12 1.99
N TYR A 312 -11.42 -25.62 2.58
CA TYR A 312 -10.95 -25.20 3.90
C TYR A 312 -10.68 -23.68 3.96
N ILE A 313 -9.83 -23.13 3.07
CA ILE A 313 -9.52 -21.70 3.09
C ILE A 313 -10.77 -20.84 2.82
N LEU A 314 -11.68 -21.31 1.98
CA LEU A 314 -12.94 -20.63 1.71
C LEU A 314 -13.82 -20.59 2.97
N THR A 315 -13.96 -21.72 3.68
CA THR A 315 -14.74 -21.79 4.92
C THR A 315 -14.16 -20.94 6.03
N VAL A 316 -12.83 -20.93 6.18
CA VAL A 316 -12.13 -20.08 7.17
C VAL A 316 -12.34 -18.60 6.84
N SER A 317 -12.27 -18.22 5.56
CA SER A 317 -12.53 -16.85 5.12
C SER A 317 -14.00 -16.44 5.32
N ILE A 318 -14.96 -17.35 5.04
CA ILE A 318 -16.38 -17.12 5.32
C ILE A 318 -16.61 -16.88 6.82
N ALA A 319 -15.95 -17.66 7.67
CA ALA A 319 -16.06 -17.50 9.11
C ALA A 319 -15.48 -16.15 9.56
N ALA A 320 -14.31 -15.77 9.04
CA ALA A 320 -13.63 -14.51 9.36
C ALA A 320 -14.39 -13.27 8.88
N THR A 321 -15.10 -13.35 7.75
CA THR A 321 -15.85 -12.23 7.17
C THR A 321 -17.26 -12.09 7.74
N TRP A 322 -18.00 -13.18 7.95
CA TRP A 322 -19.44 -13.11 8.29
C TRP A 322 -19.84 -13.74 9.63
N HIS A 323 -19.04 -14.64 10.22
CA HIS A 323 -19.40 -15.33 11.47
C HIS A 323 -18.64 -14.80 12.68
N ARG A 324 -18.31 -13.52 12.63
CA ARG A 324 -17.54 -12.83 13.67
C ARG A 324 -18.44 -12.07 14.62
N HIS A 325 -18.03 -11.94 15.87
CA HIS A 325 -18.64 -10.98 16.79
C HIS A 325 -18.55 -9.57 16.23
N SER A 326 -19.66 -8.84 16.30
CA SER A 326 -19.73 -7.44 15.89
C SER A 326 -18.80 -6.59 16.74
N CYS A 327 -18.03 -5.72 16.09
CA CYS A 327 -17.23 -4.72 16.77
C CYS A 327 -18.14 -3.61 17.34
N PRO A 328 -17.73 -2.94 18.44
CA PRO A 328 -18.47 -1.80 18.96
C PRO A 328 -18.46 -0.63 17.96
N SER A 329 -19.40 0.31 18.10
CA SER A 329 -19.50 1.49 17.22
C SER A 329 -18.28 2.40 17.24
N THR A 330 -17.48 2.35 18.32
CA THR A 330 -16.18 3.04 18.42
C THR A 330 -15.12 2.43 17.49
N CYS A 331 -15.33 1.24 16.94
CA CYS A 331 -14.44 0.62 15.98
C CYS A 331 -14.84 0.99 14.55
N VAL A 332 -14.14 1.95 13.95
CA VAL A 332 -14.43 2.43 12.59
C VAL A 332 -13.95 1.43 11.54
N PHE A 333 -12.77 0.86 11.74
CA PHE A 333 -12.21 -0.17 10.85
C PHE A 333 -11.89 -1.43 11.63
N ALA A 334 -12.26 -2.57 11.07
CA ALA A 334 -11.94 -3.89 11.63
C ALA A 334 -11.25 -4.77 10.58
N MET A 335 -10.30 -5.58 11.01
CA MET A 335 -9.60 -6.56 10.17
C MET A 335 -10.16 -7.94 10.44
N GLY A 336 -10.28 -8.81 9.43
CA GLY A 336 -10.80 -10.18 9.57
C GLY A 336 -9.73 -11.28 9.51
N PRO A 337 -8.83 -11.38 10.50
CA PRO A 337 -7.82 -12.42 10.53
C PRO A 337 -8.45 -13.80 10.68
N TRP A 338 -7.81 -14.79 10.07
CA TRP A 338 -8.25 -16.18 10.13
C TRP A 338 -8.15 -16.75 11.55
N TRP A 339 -9.02 -17.73 11.84
CA TRP A 339 -9.03 -18.50 13.09
C TRP A 339 -9.38 -17.73 14.36
N THR A 340 -9.97 -16.54 14.23
CA THR A 340 -10.55 -15.83 15.37
C THR A 340 -11.92 -15.29 15.02
N SER A 341 -12.88 -15.46 15.93
CA SER A 341 -14.22 -14.88 15.85
C SER A 341 -14.35 -13.60 16.67
N ASN A 342 -13.33 -13.22 17.45
CA ASN A 342 -13.34 -12.00 18.25
C ASN A 342 -13.13 -10.79 17.34
N CYS A 343 -13.77 -9.66 17.66
CA CYS A 343 -13.48 -8.38 17.02
C CYS A 343 -11.97 -8.09 17.08
N GLN A 344 -11.40 -7.61 15.98
CA GLN A 344 -10.04 -7.09 15.89
C GLN A 344 -10.14 -5.76 15.17
N CYS A 345 -10.22 -4.72 15.98
CA CYS A 345 -10.31 -3.35 15.51
C CYS A 345 -8.95 -2.87 15.03
N ALA A 346 -8.93 -2.16 13.90
CA ALA A 346 -7.76 -1.49 13.35
C ALA A 346 -7.73 0.00 13.73
N TYR A 347 -8.88 0.67 13.67
CA TYR A 347 -9.00 2.10 13.95
C TYR A 347 -10.12 2.34 14.95
N VAL A 348 -9.75 2.82 16.14
CA VAL A 348 -10.68 3.13 17.23
C VAL A 348 -10.88 4.63 17.28
N GLU A 349 -12.14 5.06 17.24
CA GLU A 349 -12.55 6.45 17.40
C GLU A 349 -13.46 6.59 18.61
N ILE A 350 -13.10 7.50 19.51
CA ILE A 350 -13.87 7.79 20.71
C ILE A 350 -14.11 9.29 20.76
N ASN A 351 -15.33 9.70 20.44
CA ASN A 351 -15.79 11.08 20.61
C ASN A 351 -16.73 11.17 21.83
N CYS A 352 -16.22 11.63 22.97
CA CYS A 352 -17.00 11.66 24.21
C CYS A 352 -18.17 12.65 24.17
N ALA A 353 -18.05 13.74 23.41
CA ALA A 353 -19.13 14.73 23.29
C ALA A 353 -20.32 14.18 22.49
N LEU A 354 -20.06 13.44 21.41
CA LEU A 354 -21.13 12.83 20.60
C LEU A 354 -21.74 11.59 21.27
N ALA A 355 -20.92 10.79 21.97
CA ALA A 355 -21.37 9.57 22.62
C ALA A 355 -21.99 9.79 24.02
N SER A 356 -22.03 11.05 24.51
CA SER A 356 -22.46 11.39 25.88
C SER A 356 -21.75 10.57 26.96
N THR A 357 -20.47 10.23 26.72
CA THR A 357 -19.71 9.33 27.59
C THR A 357 -18.73 10.09 28.47
N ASN A 358 -18.60 9.66 29.73
CA ASN A 358 -17.66 10.26 30.69
C ASN A 358 -16.23 9.72 30.52
N ALA A 359 -15.23 10.52 30.91
CA ALA A 359 -13.81 10.14 30.89
C ALA A 359 -13.48 8.79 31.55
N SER A 360 -14.19 8.44 32.63
CA SER A 360 -13.98 7.22 33.41
C SER A 360 -14.29 5.93 32.64
N THR A 361 -14.93 6.02 31.46
CA THR A 361 -15.29 4.85 30.65
C THR A 361 -14.38 4.63 29.44
N ILE A 362 -13.43 5.53 29.16
CA ILE A 362 -12.50 5.41 28.02
C ILE A 362 -11.73 4.08 28.09
N GLY A 363 -11.28 3.69 29.29
CA GLY A 363 -10.61 2.40 29.49
C GLY A 363 -11.49 1.19 29.14
N ALA A 364 -12.80 1.28 29.32
CA ALA A 364 -13.73 0.21 28.93
C ALA A 364 -13.89 0.13 27.40
N HIS A 365 -13.90 1.28 26.71
CA HIS A 365 -13.92 1.32 25.24
C HIS A 365 -12.63 0.81 24.59
N LEU A 366 -11.52 0.88 25.32
CA LEU A 366 -10.20 0.37 24.93
C LEU A 366 -9.90 -1.02 25.53
N ALA A 367 -10.89 -1.71 26.08
CA ALA A 367 -10.67 -3.04 26.64
C ALA A 367 -10.36 -4.06 25.51
N PRO A 368 -9.23 -4.80 25.58
CA PRO A 368 -8.86 -5.76 24.52
C PRO A 368 -9.90 -6.87 24.31
N ALA A 369 -10.72 -7.18 25.33
CA ALA A 369 -11.83 -8.10 25.22
C ALA A 369 -12.92 -7.62 24.24
N ALA A 370 -13.11 -6.30 24.10
CA ALA A 370 -14.12 -5.71 23.23
C ALA A 370 -13.60 -5.43 21.81
N ILE A 371 -12.37 -4.93 21.69
CA ILE A 371 -11.81 -4.44 20.42
C ILE A 371 -10.66 -5.29 19.87
N GLY A 372 -10.21 -6.32 20.58
CA GLY A 372 -9.07 -7.14 20.20
C GLY A 372 -7.73 -6.44 20.44
N ASN A 373 -6.65 -7.01 19.91
CA ASN A 373 -5.27 -6.57 20.17
C ASN A 373 -4.60 -5.94 18.93
N MET A 374 -5.24 -6.02 17.75
CA MET A 374 -4.68 -5.54 16.49
C MET A 374 -4.95 -4.05 16.23
N VAL A 375 -5.14 -3.26 17.30
CA VAL A 375 -5.39 -1.83 17.19
C VAL A 375 -4.18 -1.14 16.59
N TYR A 376 -4.40 -0.44 15.47
CA TYR A 376 -3.37 0.25 14.71
C TYR A 376 -3.42 1.77 14.95
N ALA A 377 -4.61 2.34 15.14
CA ALA A 377 -4.78 3.75 15.43
C ALA A 377 -5.85 3.95 16.51
N ILE A 378 -5.57 4.87 17.43
CA ILE A 378 -6.51 5.34 18.45
C ILE A 378 -6.68 6.85 18.26
N ASP A 379 -7.93 7.28 18.08
CA ASP A 379 -8.31 8.68 17.98
C ASP A 379 -9.32 9.04 19.08
N ILE A 380 -8.86 9.85 20.03
CA ILE A 380 -9.64 10.33 21.17
C ILE A 380 -9.99 11.79 20.94
N ARG A 381 -11.28 12.09 20.86
CA ARG A 381 -11.84 13.40 20.52
C ARG A 381 -12.74 13.89 21.64
N ARG A 382 -12.57 15.15 22.06
CA ARG A 382 -13.49 15.84 22.97
C ARG A 382 -13.74 15.11 24.29
N CYS A 383 -12.71 14.44 24.80
CA CYS A 383 -12.76 13.67 26.04
C CYS A 383 -12.00 14.39 27.16
N ALA A 384 -12.53 14.36 28.38
CA ALA A 384 -11.82 14.89 29.54
C ALA A 384 -10.69 13.92 29.94
N LEU A 385 -9.44 14.36 29.82
CA LEU A 385 -8.23 13.61 30.14
C LEU A 385 -7.25 14.50 30.90
N PRO A 386 -7.60 15.00 32.11
CA PRO A 386 -6.80 16.00 32.82
C PRO A 386 -5.35 15.55 33.06
N HIS A 387 -5.15 14.25 33.33
CA HIS A 387 -3.85 13.61 33.57
C HIS A 387 -3.37 12.74 32.41
N GLY A 388 -3.95 12.91 31.22
CA GLY A 388 -3.69 12.08 30.05
C GLY A 388 -4.26 10.67 30.13
N LEU A 389 -3.88 9.82 29.17
CA LEU A 389 -4.33 8.44 29.08
C LEU A 389 -3.41 7.53 29.91
N PRO A 390 -3.95 6.68 30.81
CA PRO A 390 -3.15 5.70 31.53
C PRO A 390 -2.44 4.75 30.54
N LEU A 391 -1.10 4.74 30.58
CA LEU A 391 -0.28 3.98 29.63
C LEU A 391 -0.46 2.45 29.74
N THR A 392 -0.93 1.96 30.89
CA THR A 392 -1.29 0.55 31.08
C THR A 392 -2.40 0.07 30.15
N ILE A 393 -3.30 0.98 29.74
CA ILE A 393 -4.37 0.68 28.76
C ILE A 393 -3.79 0.46 27.36
N LEU A 394 -2.64 1.06 27.05
CA LEU A 394 -1.98 0.93 25.75
C LEU A 394 -1.10 -0.32 25.64
N ALA A 395 -0.67 -0.90 26.77
CA ALA A 395 0.23 -2.04 26.82
C ALA A 395 -0.20 -3.27 25.98
N PRO A 396 -1.50 -3.62 25.85
CA PRO A 396 -1.94 -4.73 25.01
C PRO A 396 -1.73 -4.51 23.50
N PHE A 397 -1.62 -3.26 23.05
CA PHE A 397 -1.60 -2.90 21.63
C PHE A 397 -0.19 -2.80 21.07
N GLN A 398 0.42 -3.97 20.85
CA GLN A 398 1.80 -4.09 20.37
C GLN A 398 2.00 -3.53 18.95
N SER A 399 0.92 -3.34 18.18
CA SER A 399 0.95 -2.78 16.81
C SER A 399 0.38 -1.35 16.72
N LEU A 400 0.21 -0.67 17.84
CA LEU A 400 -0.28 0.70 17.86
C LEU A 400 0.68 1.64 17.13
N PHE A 401 0.23 2.20 16.01
CA PHE A 401 1.02 3.04 15.14
C PHE A 401 0.74 4.53 15.33
N ARG A 402 -0.53 4.89 15.60
CA ARG A 402 -1.00 6.27 15.77
C ARG A 402 -1.78 6.44 17.07
N LEU A 403 -1.49 7.53 17.78
CA LEU A 403 -2.28 8.01 18.90
C LEU A 403 -2.60 9.49 18.68
N TYR A 404 -3.89 9.79 18.58
CA TYR A 404 -4.42 11.14 18.47
C TYR A 404 -5.25 11.47 19.71
N ILE A 405 -4.94 12.61 20.33
CA ILE A 405 -5.72 13.17 21.43
C ILE A 405 -6.02 14.62 21.05
N THR A 406 -7.29 14.91 20.77
CA THR A 406 -7.72 16.21 20.22
C THR A 406 -8.88 16.77 21.05
N PHE A 407 -8.82 18.06 21.39
CA PHE A 407 -9.82 18.75 22.23
C PHE A 407 -9.98 18.08 23.60
N SER A 408 -8.93 18.10 24.41
CA SER A 408 -8.98 17.54 25.77
C SER A 408 -8.77 18.62 26.81
N ASN A 409 -9.19 18.38 28.05
CA ASN A 409 -8.85 19.26 29.18
C ASN A 409 -7.51 18.86 29.84
N MET A 410 -6.63 18.18 29.10
CA MET A 410 -5.35 17.71 29.62
C MET A 410 -4.47 18.87 30.06
N THR A 411 -4.04 18.85 31.32
CA THR A 411 -3.12 19.82 31.90
C THR A 411 -1.72 19.21 32.08
N GLU A 412 -1.66 17.91 32.33
CA GLU A 412 -0.44 17.14 32.53
C GLU A 412 -0.61 15.71 32.01
N TRP A 413 0.50 15.02 31.73
CA TRP A 413 0.49 13.59 31.43
C TRP A 413 1.79 12.94 31.91
N HIS A 414 1.66 12.14 32.96
CA HIS A 414 2.79 11.50 33.64
C HIS A 414 3.08 10.12 33.07
N ALA A 415 4.35 9.82 32.85
CA ALA A 415 4.84 8.45 32.74
C ALA A 415 5.25 7.99 34.15
N ALA A 416 4.37 7.24 34.82
CA ALA A 416 4.73 6.57 36.07
C ALA A 416 5.73 5.43 35.77
N ASP A 417 5.31 4.17 35.89
CA ASP A 417 6.17 3.01 35.63
C ASP A 417 6.06 2.46 34.19
N ALA A 418 5.23 3.09 33.36
CA ALA A 418 4.92 2.64 32.00
C ALA A 418 5.41 3.66 30.97
N ARG A 419 5.70 3.16 29.76
CA ARG A 419 6.17 3.96 28.62
C ARG A 419 5.17 3.87 27.47
N LEU A 420 5.27 4.82 26.55
CA LEU A 420 4.56 4.74 25.27
C LEU A 420 5.01 3.47 24.51
N PRO A 421 4.11 2.79 23.77
CA PRO A 421 4.49 1.59 23.01
C PRO A 421 5.60 1.86 21.99
N ASP A 422 6.58 0.96 21.90
CA ASP A 422 7.72 1.09 20.96
C ASP A 422 7.30 1.11 19.48
N SER A 423 6.10 0.60 19.16
CA SER A 423 5.51 0.60 17.82
C SER A 423 4.92 1.96 17.40
N LEU A 424 4.71 2.87 18.36
CA LEU A 424 4.09 4.16 18.11
C LEU A 424 4.97 5.01 17.21
N THR A 425 4.41 5.43 16.07
CA THR A 425 5.11 6.17 15.02
C THR A 425 4.59 7.61 14.90
N THR A 426 3.36 7.87 15.35
CA THR A 426 2.73 9.19 15.31
C THR A 426 1.99 9.47 16.61
N LEU A 427 2.30 10.61 17.24
CA LEU A 427 1.65 11.08 18.45
C LEU A 427 1.22 12.54 18.29
N TYR A 428 -0.09 12.80 18.29
CA TYR A 428 -0.62 14.17 18.30
C TYR A 428 -1.36 14.45 19.60
N ILE A 429 -1.03 15.59 20.21
CA ILE A 429 -1.75 16.19 21.33
C ILE A 429 -2.16 17.59 20.87
N ARG A 430 -3.45 17.79 20.60
CA ARG A 430 -3.99 19.00 19.99
C ARG A 430 -5.09 19.61 20.84
N TYR A 431 -5.13 20.93 20.91
CA TYR A 431 -6.15 21.73 21.59
C TYR A 431 -6.38 21.23 23.03
N SER A 432 -5.33 21.33 23.84
CA SER A 432 -5.32 20.88 25.23
C SER A 432 -4.94 22.02 26.17
N ASN A 433 -5.25 21.88 27.46
CA ASN A 433 -4.96 22.92 28.46
C ASN A 433 -3.59 22.72 29.13
N LEU A 434 -2.58 22.33 28.35
CA LEU A 434 -1.25 22.02 28.88
C LEU A 434 -0.58 23.29 29.38
N THR A 435 -0.06 23.24 30.61
CA THR A 435 0.73 24.32 31.21
C THR A 435 2.24 24.10 31.05
N SER A 436 2.64 22.86 30.75
CA SER A 436 4.03 22.47 30.49
C SER A 436 4.08 21.27 29.55
N VAL A 437 5.25 21.01 28.96
CA VAL A 437 5.48 19.78 28.20
C VAL A 437 5.20 18.56 29.08
N PRO A 438 4.37 17.61 28.63
CA PRO A 438 4.05 16.44 29.44
C PRO A 438 5.25 15.54 29.73
N ALA A 439 5.36 15.06 30.98
CA ALA A 439 6.49 14.23 31.43
C ALA A 439 6.63 12.91 30.66
N VAL A 440 5.53 12.36 30.13
CA VAL A 440 5.58 11.19 29.24
C VAL A 440 6.44 11.42 28.00
N LEU A 441 6.60 12.67 27.55
CA LEU A 441 7.40 13.01 26.37
C LEU A 441 8.90 13.16 26.68
N ALA A 442 9.32 12.99 27.94
CA ALA A 442 10.74 12.96 28.30
C ALA A 442 11.47 11.72 27.75
N SER A 443 10.71 10.70 27.34
CA SER A 443 11.21 9.52 26.62
C SER A 443 10.23 9.19 25.51
N LEU A 444 10.70 9.23 24.27
CA LEU A 444 9.88 8.90 23.10
C LEU A 444 10.21 7.49 22.57
N PRO A 445 9.24 6.82 21.95
CA PRO A 445 9.47 5.57 21.23
C PRO A 445 10.58 5.72 20.18
N PRO A 446 11.42 4.68 19.97
CA PRO A 446 12.54 4.73 19.02
C PRO A 446 12.08 4.83 17.56
N ARG A 447 10.84 4.44 17.27
CA ARG A 447 10.22 4.49 15.94
C ARG A 447 9.35 5.73 15.71
N LEU A 448 9.28 6.66 16.67
CA LEU A 448 8.44 7.85 16.52
C LEU A 448 8.96 8.71 15.37
N VAL A 449 8.07 8.99 14.41
CA VAL A 449 8.40 9.82 13.24
C VAL A 449 7.77 11.20 13.31
N ALA A 450 6.57 11.31 13.90
CA ALA A 450 5.84 12.56 13.99
C ALA A 450 5.39 12.82 15.43
N LEU A 451 5.81 13.97 15.97
CA LEU A 451 5.33 14.53 17.22
C LEU A 451 4.68 15.88 16.95
N VAL A 452 3.40 16.02 17.33
CA VAL A 452 2.64 17.26 17.19
C VAL A 452 2.11 17.67 18.56
N LEU A 453 2.52 18.85 19.01
CA LEU A 453 1.91 19.58 20.12
C LEU A 453 1.29 20.85 19.55
N GLU A 454 -0.03 20.98 19.68
CA GLU A 454 -0.76 22.07 19.04
C GLU A 454 -1.82 22.67 19.97
N GLY A 455 -1.96 23.99 19.95
CA GLY A 455 -3.04 24.70 20.63
C GLY A 455 -2.99 24.53 22.14
N ALA A 456 -1.85 24.89 22.73
CA ALA A 456 -1.62 24.89 24.17
C ALA A 456 -0.98 26.23 24.60
N PRO A 457 -1.71 27.35 24.47
CA PRO A 457 -1.14 28.70 24.65
C PRO A 457 -0.73 29.01 26.10
N ALA A 458 -1.23 28.23 27.08
CA ALA A 458 -0.84 28.35 28.48
C ALA A 458 0.50 27.65 28.80
N MET A 459 1.12 26.98 27.83
CA MET A 459 2.37 26.27 28.05
C MET A 459 3.51 27.24 28.37
N SER A 460 4.43 26.81 29.23
CA SER A 460 5.69 27.52 29.49
C SER A 460 6.40 27.86 28.17
N PRO A 461 6.87 29.11 27.99
CA PRO A 461 7.50 29.57 26.76
C PRO A 461 8.87 28.94 26.47
N ILE A 462 9.44 28.26 27.47
CA ILE A 462 10.73 27.57 27.38
C ILE A 462 10.50 26.07 27.59
N ILE A 463 10.96 25.28 26.62
CA ILE A 463 10.99 23.82 26.68
C ILE A 463 12.35 23.37 27.25
N PRO A 464 12.40 22.55 28.31
CA PRO A 464 13.65 22.07 28.86
C PRO A 464 14.47 21.23 27.87
N ASP A 465 15.79 21.41 27.88
CA ASP A 465 16.73 20.73 26.95
C ASP A 465 16.63 19.20 26.98
N THR A 466 16.25 18.62 28.13
CA THR A 466 16.08 17.16 28.29
C THR A 466 15.04 16.60 27.33
N TYR A 467 13.93 17.31 27.11
CA TYR A 467 12.90 16.90 26.14
C TYR A 467 13.44 17.01 24.73
N LEU A 468 14.11 18.12 24.41
CA LEU A 468 14.61 18.38 23.07
C LEU A 468 15.70 17.39 22.63
N GLN A 469 16.54 16.96 23.57
CA GLN A 469 17.49 15.86 23.37
C GLN A 469 16.76 14.55 23.08
N ALA A 470 15.69 14.24 23.82
CA ALA A 470 14.87 13.06 23.60
C ALA A 470 14.09 13.10 22.28
N TRP A 471 13.88 14.28 21.69
CA TRP A 471 13.14 14.50 20.44
C TRP A 471 14.06 14.58 19.22
N ALA A 472 15.38 14.54 19.41
CA ALA A 472 16.35 14.77 18.35
C ALA A 472 16.22 13.80 17.15
N HIS A 473 15.77 12.55 17.39
CA HIS A 473 15.56 11.54 16.35
C HIS A 473 14.24 11.67 15.58
N VAL A 474 13.35 12.60 15.95
CA VAL A 474 12.02 12.74 15.34
C VAL A 474 12.12 13.56 14.03
N PRO A 475 11.81 12.98 12.86
CA PRO A 475 11.91 13.67 11.57
C PRO A 475 10.86 14.76 11.30
N ARG A 476 9.69 14.69 11.95
CA ARG A 476 8.61 15.66 11.79
C ARG A 476 8.19 16.18 13.17
N LEU A 477 8.61 17.40 13.48
CA LEU A 477 8.30 18.05 14.74
C LEU A 477 7.43 19.27 14.49
N SER A 478 6.25 19.29 15.11
CA SER A 478 5.33 20.42 15.08
C SER A 478 5.05 20.90 16.50
N LEU A 479 5.40 22.16 16.78
CA LEU A 479 5.14 22.85 18.03
C LEU A 479 4.35 24.11 17.68
N VAL A 480 3.02 23.99 17.66
CA VAL A 480 2.12 24.96 17.04
C VAL A 480 1.29 25.67 18.10
N ASP A 481 1.32 27.00 18.13
CA ASP A 481 0.53 27.77 19.11
C ASP A 481 0.73 27.27 20.55
N VAL A 482 2.00 27.13 20.94
CA VAL A 482 2.44 26.63 22.26
C VAL A 482 3.24 27.67 23.05
N ASN A 483 3.06 28.96 22.72
CA ASN A 483 3.68 30.10 23.40
C ASN A 483 5.24 30.12 23.32
N LEU A 484 5.83 29.49 22.30
CA LEU A 484 7.29 29.44 22.14
C LEU A 484 7.86 30.83 21.79
N GLN A 485 8.85 31.31 22.54
CA GLN A 485 9.47 32.63 22.29
C GLN A 485 10.85 32.56 21.63
N THR A 486 11.57 31.46 21.82
CA THR A 486 12.92 31.26 21.27
C THR A 486 13.07 29.86 20.68
N LEU A 487 13.87 29.77 19.61
CA LEU A 487 14.26 28.50 19.02
C LEU A 487 15.29 27.79 19.89
N PRO A 488 15.06 26.55 20.33
CA PRO A 488 15.92 25.98 21.34
C PRO A 488 17.14 25.28 20.73
N MET A 489 18.33 25.71 21.14
CA MET A 489 19.61 25.27 20.58
C MET A 489 19.90 23.78 20.79
N ALA A 490 19.32 23.15 21.80
CA ALA A 490 19.48 21.72 22.08
C ALA A 490 19.02 20.82 20.92
N LEU A 491 18.07 21.27 20.08
CA LEU A 491 17.66 20.54 18.89
C LEU A 491 18.74 20.49 17.81
N LEU A 492 19.69 21.43 17.81
CA LEU A 492 20.83 21.46 16.87
C LEU A 492 22.01 20.64 17.40
N THR A 493 22.31 20.76 18.70
CA THR A 493 23.51 20.15 19.29
C THR A 493 23.34 18.66 19.58
N SER A 494 22.10 18.16 19.61
CA SER A 494 21.83 16.75 19.86
C SER A 494 22.18 15.90 18.64
N PRO A 495 22.95 14.80 18.82
CA PRO A 495 23.38 13.95 17.71
C PRO A 495 22.17 13.27 17.05
N ARG A 496 22.03 13.47 15.74
CA ARG A 496 20.95 12.88 14.93
C ARG A 496 21.43 11.63 14.18
N PRO A 497 20.64 10.53 14.17
CA PRO A 497 20.94 9.40 13.31
C PRO A 497 20.84 9.82 11.84
N ALA A 498 21.84 9.47 11.02
CA ALA A 498 21.79 9.72 9.57
C ALA A 498 20.57 9.07 8.88
N THR A 499 19.98 8.06 9.51
CA THR A 499 18.78 7.35 9.04
C THR A 499 17.48 8.11 9.30
N GLN A 500 17.47 9.11 10.19
CA GLN A 500 16.30 9.88 10.63
C GLN A 500 16.63 11.40 10.69
N PRO A 501 16.94 12.03 9.54
CA PRO A 501 17.14 13.48 9.51
C PRO A 501 15.82 14.20 9.81
N LEU A 502 15.91 15.41 10.38
CA LEU A 502 14.77 16.30 10.44
C LEU A 502 14.34 16.64 8.99
N VAL A 503 13.05 16.55 8.69
CA VAL A 503 12.48 16.77 7.34
C VAL A 503 11.48 17.91 7.36
N LEU A 504 10.67 17.99 8.40
CA LEU A 504 9.64 19.00 8.61
C LEU A 504 9.79 19.60 10.01
N LEU A 505 9.85 20.93 10.07
CA LEU A 505 9.78 21.70 11.29
C LEU A 505 8.65 22.72 11.17
N ASP A 506 7.66 22.60 12.03
CA ASP A 506 6.50 23.48 12.05
C ASP A 506 6.41 24.18 13.40
N LEU A 507 6.55 25.50 13.38
CA LEU A 507 6.54 26.39 14.54
C LEU A 507 5.54 27.52 14.35
N HIS A 508 4.49 27.31 13.56
CA HIS A 508 3.53 28.37 13.31
C HIS A 508 2.75 28.77 14.57
N GLY A 509 2.32 30.02 14.61
CA GLY A 509 1.50 30.56 15.69
C GLY A 509 2.21 30.77 17.02
N ASN A 510 3.53 30.85 17.02
CA ASN A 510 4.31 31.14 18.23
C ASN A 510 4.69 32.64 18.31
N HIS A 511 5.65 32.97 19.16
CA HIS A 511 6.12 34.33 19.42
C HIS A 511 7.60 34.53 19.04
N LEU A 512 8.07 33.80 18.01
CA LEU A 512 9.46 33.90 17.56
C LEU A 512 9.73 35.26 16.91
N ALA A 513 10.68 36.02 17.47
CA ALA A 513 11.09 37.32 16.94
C ALA A 513 12.27 37.25 15.94
N SER A 514 13.10 36.21 16.05
CA SER A 514 14.24 35.98 15.16
C SER A 514 14.63 34.50 15.10
N ILE A 515 15.36 34.13 14.05
CA ILE A 515 15.92 32.79 13.86
C ILE A 515 17.43 32.85 14.11
N PRO A 516 18.00 32.11 15.08
CA PRO A 516 19.41 32.18 15.37
C PRO A 516 20.28 31.73 14.16
N PRO A 517 21.40 32.41 13.86
CA PRO A 517 22.25 32.06 12.71
C PRO A 517 22.73 30.60 12.68
N ALA A 518 22.93 30.01 13.86
CA ALA A 518 23.35 28.62 14.01
C ALA A 518 22.36 27.59 13.42
N TRP A 519 21.08 27.95 13.26
CA TRP A 519 20.08 27.08 12.66
C TRP A 519 20.15 27.04 11.12
N GLN A 520 20.83 27.99 10.49
CA GLN A 520 20.83 28.12 9.02
C GLN A 520 21.30 26.85 8.27
N PRO A 521 22.39 26.15 8.67
CA PRO A 521 22.86 24.96 7.95
C PRO A 521 21.88 23.77 8.02
N ASP A 522 21.29 23.53 9.19
CA ASP A 522 20.37 22.40 9.42
C ASP A 522 19.01 22.67 8.77
N LEU A 523 18.49 23.90 8.91
CA LEU A 523 17.25 24.32 8.24
C LEU A 523 17.39 24.29 6.71
N ALA A 524 18.58 24.59 6.17
CA ALA A 524 18.85 24.47 4.74
C ALA A 524 18.75 23.02 4.21
N GLN A 525 18.67 22.00 5.07
CA GLN A 525 18.43 20.60 4.66
C GLN A 525 16.95 20.20 4.70
N LEU A 526 16.10 20.96 5.41
CA LEU A 526 14.69 20.65 5.56
C LEU A 526 13.91 20.78 4.24
N LYS A 527 12.85 20.00 4.11
CA LYS A 527 11.92 20.07 2.98
C LYS A 527 10.80 21.07 3.24
N THR A 528 10.35 21.17 4.48
CA THR A 528 9.26 22.09 4.85
C THR A 528 9.60 22.75 6.18
N ILE A 529 9.53 24.07 6.20
CA ILE A 529 9.67 24.89 7.39
C ILE A 529 8.48 25.81 7.44
N ASP A 530 7.76 25.75 8.55
CA ASP A 530 6.65 26.65 8.82
C ASP A 530 6.97 27.55 10.00
N LEU A 531 7.01 28.86 9.73
CA LEU A 531 7.26 29.94 10.68
C LEU A 531 6.13 30.97 10.64
N SER A 532 4.97 30.63 10.08
CA SER A 532 3.88 31.60 9.96
C SER A 532 3.34 32.06 11.31
N ALA A 533 2.66 33.19 11.29
CA ALA A 533 1.97 33.79 12.43
C ALA A 533 2.86 34.08 13.67
N ASN A 534 4.17 34.25 13.47
CA ASN A 534 5.14 34.61 14.50
C ASN A 534 5.32 36.13 14.61
N ALA A 535 6.46 36.59 15.14
CA ALA A 535 6.84 38.00 15.28
C ALA A 535 8.12 38.34 14.47
N LEU A 536 8.38 37.60 13.38
CA LEU A 536 9.58 37.77 12.55
C LEU A 536 9.50 39.06 11.73
N VAL A 537 10.44 39.98 11.96
CA VAL A 537 10.56 41.21 11.16
C VAL A 537 11.40 40.97 9.90
N ASP A 538 12.27 39.95 9.93
CA ASP A 538 13.10 39.50 8.82
C ASP A 538 13.05 37.98 8.69
N GLY A 539 13.19 37.48 7.46
CA GLY A 539 13.10 36.05 7.14
C GLY A 539 14.47 35.37 7.12
N PRO A 540 14.55 34.04 7.35
CA PRO A 540 15.78 33.29 7.16
C PRO A 540 16.02 32.99 5.67
N TRP A 541 16.30 34.03 4.87
CA TRP A 541 16.34 33.97 3.41
C TRP A 541 17.35 32.98 2.83
N GLY A 542 18.44 32.68 3.54
CA GLY A 542 19.42 31.67 3.13
C GLY A 542 18.84 30.25 3.01
N MET A 543 17.62 30.01 3.50
CA MET A 543 16.92 28.73 3.42
C MET A 543 16.01 28.61 2.20
N ALA A 544 15.76 29.72 1.48
CA ALA A 544 14.92 29.73 0.30
C ALA A 544 15.62 28.96 -0.85
N LYS A 545 15.14 27.75 -1.14
CA LYS A 545 15.75 26.85 -2.13
C LYS A 545 14.70 26.15 -3.00
N PRO A 546 15.06 25.76 -4.24
CA PRO A 546 14.23 24.88 -5.05
C PRO A 546 13.99 23.53 -4.34
N GLY A 547 12.73 23.10 -4.25
CA GLY A 547 12.37 21.80 -3.66
C GLY A 547 12.11 21.82 -2.14
N GLY A 548 12.21 22.98 -1.49
CA GLY A 548 11.72 23.18 -0.13
C GLY A 548 10.65 24.28 -0.05
N THR A 549 9.82 24.24 0.98
CA THR A 549 8.82 25.28 1.28
C THR A 549 9.19 26.00 2.57
N LEU A 550 9.28 27.33 2.50
CA LEU A 550 9.46 28.25 3.61
C LEU A 550 8.20 29.10 3.74
N GLU A 551 7.37 28.76 4.72
CA GLU A 551 6.12 29.44 5.02
C GLU A 551 6.35 30.46 6.14
N MET A 552 6.05 31.74 5.86
CA MET A 552 6.30 32.86 6.76
C MET A 552 5.13 33.85 6.78
N SER A 553 3.94 33.42 6.34
CA SER A 553 2.73 34.24 6.35
C SER A 553 2.43 34.83 7.72
N SER A 554 1.67 35.93 7.78
CA SER A 554 1.24 36.57 9.02
C SER A 554 2.39 36.97 9.98
N ASN A 555 3.54 37.34 9.42
CA ASN A 555 4.66 37.94 10.16
C ASN A 555 4.82 39.44 9.79
N PRO A 556 5.44 40.27 10.66
CA PRO A 556 5.72 41.68 10.37
C PRO A 556 6.88 41.92 9.36
N ILE A 557 6.96 41.12 8.29
CA ILE A 557 7.98 41.23 7.24
C ILE A 557 7.55 42.26 6.19
N ALA A 558 8.32 43.35 6.05
CA ALA A 558 8.01 44.44 5.11
C ALA A 558 8.79 44.36 3.80
N VAL A 559 9.98 43.75 3.80
CA VAL A 559 10.89 43.76 2.64
C VAL A 559 11.47 42.37 2.43
N VAL A 560 11.53 41.95 1.17
CA VAL A 560 12.26 40.75 0.74
C VAL A 560 13.58 41.21 0.11
N PRO A 561 14.74 40.68 0.56
CA PRO A 561 16.03 41.03 -0.03
C PRO A 561 16.13 40.64 -1.51
N SER A 562 16.86 41.44 -2.30
CA SER A 562 17.11 41.18 -3.73
C SER A 562 17.91 39.91 -4.01
N THR A 563 18.50 39.29 -2.98
CA THR A 563 19.21 38.01 -3.06
C THR A 563 18.28 36.81 -3.17
N VAL A 564 16.99 36.97 -2.81
CA VAL A 564 15.99 35.89 -2.93
C VAL A 564 15.53 35.82 -4.38
N ASP A 565 15.63 34.64 -4.99
CA ASP A 565 15.13 34.40 -6.35
C ASP A 565 13.61 34.64 -6.40
N PRO A 566 13.12 35.63 -7.19
CA PRO A 566 11.68 35.92 -7.32
C PRO A 566 10.85 34.73 -7.81
N THR A 567 11.46 33.75 -8.47
CA THR A 567 10.75 32.54 -8.90
C THR A 567 10.30 31.67 -7.72
N LEU A 568 10.94 31.79 -6.55
CA LEU A 568 10.55 31.07 -5.34
C LEU A 568 9.25 31.63 -4.74
N LEU A 569 9.04 32.94 -4.83
CA LEU A 569 7.79 33.60 -4.43
C LEU A 569 6.66 33.21 -5.37
N THR A 570 6.86 33.34 -6.68
CA THR A 570 5.81 33.02 -7.69
C THR A 570 5.43 31.53 -7.70
N LYS A 571 6.35 30.62 -7.36
CA LYS A 571 6.05 29.19 -7.18
C LYS A 571 5.50 28.83 -5.80
N ARG A 572 5.31 29.81 -4.90
CA ARG A 572 4.86 29.62 -3.50
C ARG A 572 5.74 28.63 -2.73
N LEU A 573 7.05 28.67 -3.01
CA LEU A 573 8.09 28.00 -2.22
C LEU A 573 8.57 28.89 -1.07
N VAL A 574 8.45 30.21 -1.23
CA VAL A 574 8.49 31.19 -0.14
C VAL A 574 7.11 31.83 -0.08
N VAL A 575 6.43 31.71 1.06
CA VAL A 575 5.07 32.23 1.24
C VAL A 575 5.07 33.32 2.29
N LEU A 576 4.47 34.47 1.94
CA LEU A 576 4.48 35.70 2.73
C LEU A 576 3.08 36.30 2.87
N ASP A 577 2.04 35.49 2.67
CA ASP A 577 0.65 35.95 2.73
C ASP A 577 0.37 36.69 4.05
N ASP A 578 -0.50 37.70 4.05
CA ASP A 578 -0.83 38.49 5.26
C ASP A 578 0.40 39.16 5.94
N THR A 579 1.41 39.57 5.16
CA THR A 579 2.56 40.37 5.64
C THR A 579 2.52 41.81 5.11
N PRO A 580 3.20 42.77 5.75
CA PRO A 580 3.37 44.13 5.22
C PRO A 580 3.96 44.17 3.79
N TYR A 581 4.82 43.21 3.43
CA TYR A 581 5.33 43.06 2.06
C TYR A 581 4.20 42.85 1.04
N CYS A 582 3.25 41.97 1.35
CA CYS A 582 2.11 41.70 0.47
C CYS A 582 1.13 42.88 0.41
N SER A 583 1.00 43.66 1.49
CA SER A 583 0.12 44.84 1.53
C SER A 583 0.64 46.04 0.71
N SER A 584 1.96 46.14 0.48
CA SER A 584 2.63 47.33 -0.09
C SER A 584 2.94 47.23 -1.59
N GLY A 585 2.41 46.23 -2.29
CA GLY A 585 2.56 46.09 -3.75
C GLY A 585 3.30 44.83 -4.23
N GLY A 586 3.56 43.84 -3.35
CA GLY A 586 4.11 42.52 -3.69
C GLY A 586 3.12 41.58 -4.41
N THR A 587 2.40 42.06 -5.42
CA THR A 587 1.08 41.54 -5.79
C THR A 587 1.02 40.24 -6.59
N MET A 588 2.10 39.78 -7.24
CA MET A 588 1.99 38.60 -8.13
C MET A 588 2.05 37.24 -7.41
N ALA A 589 2.40 37.18 -6.12
CA ALA A 589 2.64 35.91 -5.40
C ALA A 589 1.85 35.74 -4.09
N CYS A 590 1.21 36.80 -3.60
CA CYS A 590 0.49 36.81 -2.32
C CYS A 590 -0.97 36.42 -2.49
N GLU A 591 -1.47 35.58 -1.58
CA GLU A 591 -2.87 35.17 -1.50
C GLU A 591 -3.53 35.76 -0.23
N PRO A 592 -4.85 36.04 -0.26
CA PRO A 592 -5.57 36.50 0.93
C PRO A 592 -5.68 35.38 1.97
N LYS A 593 -5.55 35.73 3.25
CA LYS A 593 -5.86 34.84 4.39
C LYS A 593 -7.12 35.30 5.11
N CYS A 594 -7.91 34.35 5.57
CA CYS A 594 -9.14 34.61 6.32
C CYS A 594 -8.89 34.85 7.81
N ALA A 595 -7.81 34.29 8.37
CA ALA A 595 -7.38 34.52 9.75
C ALA A 595 -5.85 34.34 9.89
N ARG A 596 -5.28 34.96 10.92
CA ARG A 596 -3.83 34.96 11.20
C ARG A 596 -3.24 33.54 11.28
N LEU A 597 -3.85 32.69 12.09
CA LEU A 597 -3.42 31.30 12.33
C LEU A 597 -4.03 30.31 11.34
N CYS A 598 -4.84 30.77 10.38
CA CYS A 598 -5.48 29.90 9.40
C CYS A 598 -4.84 30.10 8.03
N GLU A 599 -3.93 29.20 7.68
CA GLU A 599 -3.30 29.19 6.37
C GLU A 599 -4.27 28.59 5.34
N ALA A 600 -4.25 29.09 4.10
CA ALA A 600 -5.19 28.63 3.08
C ALA A 600 -5.09 27.11 2.77
N LYS A 601 -3.97 26.47 3.12
CA LYS A 601 -3.75 25.03 2.96
C LYS A 601 -4.42 24.17 4.05
N LEU A 602 -4.86 24.77 5.16
CA LEU A 602 -5.51 24.10 6.29
C LEU A 602 -7.02 23.92 6.06
N ILE A 603 -7.66 24.89 5.39
CA ILE A 603 -9.11 24.85 5.13
C ILE A 603 -9.46 23.67 4.20
N GLY A 604 -10.32 22.76 4.66
CA GLY A 604 -10.79 21.63 3.86
C GLY A 604 -9.72 20.54 3.65
N ASP A 605 -8.74 20.45 4.55
CA ASP A 605 -7.66 19.47 4.54
C ASP A 605 -8.04 18.11 5.19
N ARG A 606 -9.28 18.02 5.71
CA ARG A 606 -9.89 16.89 6.43
C ARG A 606 -9.40 16.69 7.86
N ARG A 607 -8.81 17.72 8.46
CA ARG A 607 -8.46 17.77 9.87
C ARG A 607 -9.08 19.02 10.48
N CYS A 608 -9.76 18.85 11.61
CA CYS A 608 -10.32 20.00 12.31
C CYS A 608 -9.19 20.89 12.84
N ASP A 609 -9.04 22.05 12.21
CA ASP A 609 -8.10 23.11 12.51
C ASP A 609 -8.85 24.26 13.18
N TRP A 610 -8.81 24.26 14.52
CA TRP A 610 -9.61 25.15 15.35
C TRP A 610 -9.45 26.64 15.00
N PRO A 611 -8.24 27.16 14.69
CA PRO A 611 -8.09 28.56 14.27
C PRO A 611 -8.77 28.89 12.93
N CYS A 612 -9.02 27.89 12.08
CA CYS A 612 -9.77 28.01 10.83
C CYS A 612 -11.28 27.87 11.02
N TYR A 613 -11.76 27.45 12.19
CA TYR A 613 -13.18 27.28 12.48
C TYR A 613 -13.88 28.61 12.78
N THR A 614 -13.95 29.50 11.78
CA THR A 614 -14.61 30.80 11.86
C THR A 614 -15.45 31.06 10.61
N ALA A 615 -16.45 31.94 10.70
CA ALA A 615 -17.28 32.29 9.54
C ALA A 615 -16.47 32.88 8.38
N ALA A 616 -15.42 33.65 8.67
CA ALA A 616 -14.52 34.23 7.65
C ALA A 616 -13.73 33.16 6.89
N CYS A 617 -13.40 32.06 7.56
CA CYS A 617 -12.70 30.90 6.99
C CYS A 617 -13.65 29.77 6.57
N ASN A 618 -14.94 30.08 6.42
CA ASN A 618 -15.98 29.12 6.05
C ASN A 618 -16.00 27.86 6.94
N PHE A 619 -15.83 28.06 8.26
CA PHE A 619 -15.86 27.01 9.28
C PHE A 619 -14.93 25.84 8.97
N ASP A 620 -13.68 26.15 8.60
CA ASP A 620 -12.66 25.17 8.26
C ASP A 620 -13.07 24.21 7.12
N GLY A 621 -13.92 24.69 6.21
CA GLY A 621 -14.46 23.87 5.12
C GLY A 621 -15.37 22.72 5.58
N GLY A 622 -15.80 22.71 6.85
CA GLY A 622 -16.62 21.66 7.46
C GLY A 622 -15.81 20.52 8.12
N ASP A 623 -14.48 20.63 8.22
CA ASP A 623 -13.63 19.54 8.74
C ASP A 623 -13.87 19.25 10.23
N CYS A 624 -14.42 20.22 10.98
CA CYS A 624 -14.78 20.09 12.39
C CYS A 624 -16.17 19.44 12.64
N ASP A 625 -16.95 19.16 11.60
CA ASP A 625 -18.30 18.58 11.76
C ASP A 625 -18.25 17.19 12.39
N THR A 626 -17.25 16.38 12.02
CA THR A 626 -17.03 15.03 12.57
C THR A 626 -16.69 15.02 14.06
N PHE A 627 -16.27 16.17 14.60
CA PHE A 627 -16.06 16.37 16.03
C PHE A 627 -17.34 16.78 16.76
N GLY A 628 -18.42 17.12 16.04
CA GLY A 628 -19.68 17.59 16.61
C GLY A 628 -19.68 19.07 16.96
N PHE A 629 -18.98 19.89 16.17
CA PHE A 629 -18.98 21.35 16.28
C PHE A 629 -19.86 22.07 15.25
N GLY A 630 -20.19 21.40 14.14
CA GLY A 630 -21.00 21.92 13.04
C GLY A 630 -22.51 21.94 13.28
#